data_AF-A0A3C1L8D0-F1
#
_entry.id   AF-A0A3C1L8D0-F1
#
_cell.length_a   1.000
_cell.length_b   1.000
_cell.length_c   1.000
_cell.angle_alpha   90.00
_cell.angle_beta   90.00
_cell.angle_gamma   90.00
#
_symmetry.space_group_name_H-M   'P 1'
#
loop_
_entity.id
_entity.type
_entity.pdbx_description
1 polymer ?
#
loop_
_entity_poly.entity_id
_entity_poly.type
_entity_poly.pdbx_seq_one_letter_code
_entity_poly.pdbx_strand_id
1 'polypeptide(L)'
;MREFDDDDVVSSPYSRKVGDRLRVIRRQKRLSLQEVEATSHEEFKASVLGAYERGERAISVPRLERLAKFYNVPVDQLLPREDVTPSNEAELPASKKLAVDLLKLTQLTGQPFEMLARFLKMIQVQRQDFNGKVITVRGDDTRAIAAMLDVPVDQVGQRLDALDLLFRP
;
A
#
# COMPACT_ATOMS: atom_id res chain seq x y z
N MET A 1 -19.12 22.77 -30.05
CA MET A 1 -18.68 21.45 -29.57
C MET A 1 -17.16 21.50 -29.59
N ARG A 2 -16.46 21.63 -28.46
CA ARG A 2 -14.99 21.55 -28.47
C ARG A 2 -14.65 20.08 -28.64
N GLU A 3 -14.03 19.75 -29.75
CA GLU A 3 -13.34 18.48 -29.95
C GLU A 3 -12.25 18.44 -28.89
N PHE A 4 -12.40 17.55 -27.90
CA PHE A 4 -11.32 17.22 -26.99
C PHE A 4 -10.36 16.38 -27.81
N ASP A 5 -9.24 16.98 -28.22
CA ASP A 5 -8.14 16.27 -28.85
C ASP A 5 -7.72 15.10 -27.94
N ASP A 6 -7.95 13.88 -28.41
CA ASP A 6 -7.61 12.63 -27.72
C ASP A 6 -6.07 12.43 -27.66
N ASP A 7 -5.30 13.30 -28.32
CA ASP A 7 -3.84 13.30 -28.39
C ASP A 7 -3.15 13.94 -27.16
N ASP A 8 -3.83 14.76 -26.35
CA ASP A 8 -3.24 15.35 -25.12
C ASP A 8 -3.17 14.37 -23.93
N VAL A 9 -3.71 13.16 -24.10
CA VAL A 9 -3.61 12.05 -23.11
C VAL A 9 -2.26 11.33 -23.25
N VAL A 10 -1.50 11.58 -24.32
CA VAL A 10 -0.19 10.98 -24.57
C VAL A 10 0.85 11.63 -23.66
N SER A 11 1.32 10.88 -22.66
CA SER A 11 2.30 11.29 -21.64
C SER A 11 1.83 12.36 -20.64
N SER A 12 0.58 12.31 -20.17
CA SER A 12 0.21 13.02 -18.93
C SER A 12 1.16 12.60 -17.77
N PRO A 13 1.63 13.53 -16.93
CA PRO A 13 2.46 13.20 -15.77
C PRO A 13 1.81 12.16 -14.85
N TYR A 14 0.47 12.10 -14.84
CA TYR A 14 -0.28 11.09 -14.11
C TYR A 14 -0.10 9.68 -14.72
N SER A 15 -0.14 9.55 -16.05
CA SER A 15 0.10 8.28 -16.75
C SER A 15 1.48 7.70 -16.45
N ARG A 16 2.51 8.55 -16.32
CA ARG A 16 3.84 8.12 -15.89
C ARG A 16 3.84 7.59 -14.46
N LYS A 17 3.20 8.30 -13.52
CA LYS A 17 3.07 7.83 -12.13
C LYS A 17 2.34 6.48 -12.06
N VAL A 18 1.27 6.29 -12.84
CA VAL A 18 0.56 5.00 -12.94
C VAL A 18 1.50 3.93 -13.49
N GLY A 19 2.21 4.22 -14.57
CA GLY A 19 3.20 3.32 -15.17
C GLY A 19 4.29 2.88 -14.19
N ASP A 20 4.81 3.81 -13.39
CA ASP A 20 5.80 3.52 -12.36
C ASP A 20 5.24 2.60 -11.26
N ARG A 21 3.98 2.81 -10.84
CA ARG A 21 3.30 1.91 -9.89
C ARG A 21 3.15 0.50 -10.45
N LEU A 22 2.74 0.37 -11.72
CA LEU A 22 2.67 -0.94 -12.40
C LEU A 22 4.03 -1.65 -12.39
N ARG A 23 5.11 -0.93 -12.71
CA ARG A 23 6.48 -1.47 -12.70
C ARG A 23 6.91 -1.94 -11.32
N VAL A 24 6.62 -1.16 -10.28
CA VAL A 24 6.96 -1.51 -8.89
C VAL A 24 6.27 -2.81 -8.48
N ILE A 25 4.96 -2.93 -8.72
CA ILE A 25 4.19 -4.13 -8.37
C ILE A 25 4.71 -5.35 -9.12
N ARG A 26 4.97 -5.24 -10.43
CA ARG A 26 5.53 -6.34 -11.22
C ARG A 26 6.90 -6.80 -10.67
N ARG A 27 7.79 -5.86 -10.33
CA ARG A 27 9.11 -6.18 -9.76
C ARG A 27 9.01 -6.80 -8.37
N GLN A 28 8.05 -6.38 -7.54
CA GLN A 28 7.78 -7.01 -6.23
C GLN A 28 7.35 -8.46 -6.38
N LYS A 29 6.58 -8.77 -7.43
CA LYS A 29 6.21 -10.16 -7.81
C LYS A 29 7.36 -10.92 -8.48
N ARG A 30 8.52 -10.29 -8.68
CA ARG A 30 9.73 -10.84 -9.33
C ARG A 30 9.50 -11.32 -10.77
N LEU A 31 8.56 -10.70 -11.49
CA LEU A 31 8.25 -11.06 -12.87
C LEU A 31 8.92 -10.09 -13.86
N SER A 32 9.55 -10.62 -14.90
CA SER A 32 9.93 -9.86 -16.08
C SER A 32 8.72 -9.57 -16.97
N LEU A 33 8.85 -8.63 -17.92
CA LEU A 33 7.77 -8.35 -18.88
C LEU A 33 7.43 -9.58 -19.73
N GLN A 34 8.43 -10.38 -20.09
CA GLN A 34 8.27 -11.62 -20.86
C GLN A 34 7.57 -12.71 -20.03
N GLU A 35 7.91 -12.84 -18.75
CA GLU A 35 7.22 -13.77 -17.85
C GLU A 35 5.77 -13.39 -17.63
N VAL A 36 5.45 -12.09 -17.52
CA VAL A 36 4.06 -11.63 -17.43
C VAL A 36 3.29 -12.00 -18.69
N GLU A 37 3.87 -11.83 -19.87
CA GLU A 37 3.23 -12.25 -21.13
C GLU A 37 2.97 -13.76 -21.15
N ALA A 38 3.97 -14.57 -20.80
CA ALA A 38 3.84 -16.02 -20.80
C ALA A 38 2.82 -16.54 -19.77
N THR A 39 2.85 -16.01 -18.54
CA THR A 39 1.97 -16.45 -17.44
C THR A 39 0.56 -15.90 -17.53
N SER A 40 0.35 -14.81 -18.28
CA SER A 40 -1.00 -14.27 -18.57
C SER A 40 -1.63 -14.85 -19.85
N HIS A 41 -1.06 -15.91 -20.41
CA HIS A 41 -1.52 -16.49 -21.68
C HIS A 41 -1.63 -15.44 -22.79
N GLU A 42 -0.60 -14.61 -22.94
CA GLU A 42 -0.50 -13.55 -23.95
C GLU A 42 -1.51 -12.39 -23.80
N GLU A 43 -2.31 -12.35 -22.72
CA GLU A 43 -3.23 -11.24 -22.46
C GLU A 43 -2.47 -9.91 -22.29
N PHE A 44 -1.36 -9.94 -21.55
CA PHE A 44 -0.49 -8.78 -21.29
C PHE A 44 0.82 -8.90 -22.05
N LYS A 45 0.78 -8.58 -23.34
CA LYS A 45 1.97 -8.47 -24.20
C LYS A 45 3.06 -7.61 -23.57
N ALA A 46 4.30 -8.10 -23.56
CA ALA A 46 5.45 -7.45 -22.93
C ALA A 46 5.71 -6.05 -23.49
N SER A 47 5.55 -5.88 -24.81
CA SER A 47 5.68 -4.59 -25.49
C SER A 47 4.64 -3.57 -25.01
N VAL A 48 3.38 -3.99 -24.93
CA VAL A 48 2.25 -3.15 -24.54
C VAL A 48 2.33 -2.79 -23.06
N LEU A 49 2.62 -3.78 -22.20
CA LEU A 49 2.84 -3.54 -20.76
C LEU A 49 4.03 -2.60 -20.52
N GLY A 50 5.11 -2.75 -21.31
CA GLY A 50 6.24 -1.83 -21.27
C GLY A 50 5.87 -0.39 -21.62
N ALA A 51 5.01 -0.18 -22.61
CA ALA A 51 4.51 1.15 -22.96
C ALA A 51 3.66 1.77 -21.85
N TYR A 52 2.84 0.97 -21.15
CA TYR A 52 2.11 1.44 -19.96
C TYR A 52 3.08 1.83 -18.83
N GLU A 53 4.09 1.00 -18.55
CA GLU A 53 5.05 1.28 -17.48
C GLU A 53 5.89 2.53 -17.73
N ARG A 54 6.15 2.89 -18.99
CA ARG A 54 6.86 4.12 -19.36
C ARG A 54 5.94 5.34 -19.45
N GLY A 55 4.62 5.16 -19.32
CA GLY A 55 3.63 6.22 -19.49
C GLY A 55 3.51 6.71 -20.95
N GLU A 56 4.03 5.94 -21.90
CA GLU A 56 3.94 6.22 -23.35
C GLU A 56 2.54 5.91 -23.89
N ARG A 57 1.80 5.04 -23.19
CA ARG A 57 0.43 4.68 -23.52
C ARG A 57 -0.45 4.75 -22.28
N ALA A 58 -1.64 5.31 -22.42
CA ALA A 58 -2.65 5.27 -21.36
C ALA A 58 -3.22 3.85 -21.22
N ILE A 59 -3.47 3.43 -19.97
CA ILE A 59 -4.15 2.17 -19.67
C ILE A 59 -5.61 2.46 -19.31
N SER A 60 -6.54 1.68 -19.89
CA SER A 60 -7.95 1.80 -19.55
C SER A 60 -8.26 1.16 -18.19
N VAL A 61 -9.27 1.68 -17.49
CA VAL A 61 -9.69 1.16 -16.17
C VAL A 61 -10.02 -0.34 -16.20
N PRO A 62 -10.75 -0.90 -17.19
CA PRO A 62 -10.98 -2.35 -17.26
C PRO A 62 -9.69 -3.16 -17.41
N ARG A 63 -8.71 -2.64 -18.15
CA ARG A 63 -7.43 -3.34 -18.35
C ARG A 63 -6.55 -3.26 -17.10
N LEU A 64 -6.62 -2.15 -16.36
CA LEU A 64 -5.99 -1.99 -15.05
C LEU A 64 -6.57 -2.99 -14.04
N GLU A 65 -7.89 -3.19 -14.03
CA GLU A 65 -8.57 -4.17 -13.17
C GLU A 65 -8.11 -5.61 -13.42
N ARG A 66 -7.97 -5.99 -14.69
CA ARG A 66 -7.46 -7.33 -15.05
C ARG A 66 -6.00 -7.52 -14.64
N LEU A 67 -5.14 -6.49 -14.76
CA LEU A 67 -3.77 -6.53 -14.22
C LEU A 67 -3.76 -6.68 -12.70
N ALA A 68 -4.66 -6.00 -12.00
CA ALA A 68 -4.77 -6.08 -10.54
C ALA A 68 -5.11 -7.52 -10.10
N LYS A 69 -6.11 -8.13 -10.76
CA LYS A 69 -6.46 -9.55 -10.57
C LYS A 69 -5.29 -10.48 -10.87
N PHE A 70 -4.61 -10.28 -11.99
CA PHE A 70 -3.46 -11.09 -12.39
C PHE A 70 -2.33 -11.05 -11.35
N TYR A 71 -1.98 -9.87 -10.83
CA TYR A 71 -0.97 -9.74 -9.79
C TYR A 71 -1.48 -10.10 -8.37
N ASN A 72 -2.77 -10.40 -8.23
CA ASN A 72 -3.44 -10.58 -6.95
C ASN A 72 -3.20 -9.40 -5.99
N VAL A 73 -3.48 -8.19 -6.48
CA VAL A 73 -3.44 -6.93 -5.71
C VAL A 73 -4.74 -6.14 -5.94
N PRO A 74 -5.15 -5.30 -4.99
CA PRO A 74 -6.24 -4.36 -5.23
C PRO A 74 -5.93 -3.32 -6.32
N VAL A 75 -6.95 -2.87 -7.03
CA VAL A 75 -6.81 -1.95 -8.18
C VAL A 75 -6.25 -0.58 -7.78
N ASP A 76 -6.58 -0.08 -6.59
CA ASP A 76 -6.06 1.17 -6.04
C ASP A 76 -4.55 1.10 -5.76
N GLN A 77 -3.98 -0.09 -5.53
CA GLN A 77 -2.53 -0.23 -5.35
C GLN A 77 -1.76 0.03 -6.65
N LEU A 78 -2.41 -0.14 -7.80
CA LEU A 78 -1.85 0.18 -9.11
C LEU A 78 -1.94 1.68 -9.44
N LEU A 79 -2.71 2.46 -8.68
CA LEU A 79 -2.82 3.89 -8.87
C LEU A 79 -1.72 4.64 -8.10
N PRO A 80 -1.31 5.83 -8.58
CA PRO A 80 -0.50 6.76 -7.81
C PRO A 80 -1.24 7.08 -6.52
N ARG A 81 -0.57 6.89 -5.38
CA ARG A 81 -1.05 7.51 -4.15
C ARG A 81 -0.71 8.98 -4.29
N GLU A 82 -1.71 9.84 -4.23
CA GLU A 82 -1.43 11.25 -4.02
C GLU A 82 -0.62 11.33 -2.73
N ASP A 83 0.52 12.02 -2.80
CA ASP A 83 1.18 12.54 -1.62
C ASP A 83 0.21 13.55 -1.00
N VAL A 84 -0.79 13.05 -0.28
CA VAL A 84 -1.50 13.82 0.74
C VAL A 84 -0.47 14.04 1.82
N THR A 85 0.43 14.98 1.54
CA THR A 85 1.30 15.62 2.49
C THR A 85 0.45 16.70 3.14
N PRO A 86 -0.09 16.51 4.35
CA PRO A 86 -0.05 17.63 5.27
C PRO A 86 1.44 17.87 5.51
N SER A 87 1.91 19.02 5.06
CA SER A 87 3.24 19.56 5.36
C SER A 87 3.44 19.54 6.88
N ASN A 88 4.08 18.50 7.41
CA ASN A 88 4.66 18.45 8.75
C ASN A 88 5.59 17.24 8.95
N GLU A 89 6.28 16.82 7.90
CA GLU A 89 7.51 16.04 8.07
C GLU A 89 8.68 17.02 8.27
N ALA A 90 8.62 17.75 9.39
CA ALA A 90 9.86 18.05 10.08
C ALA A 90 10.45 16.68 10.44
N GLU A 91 11.70 16.47 10.02
CA GLU A 91 12.51 15.28 10.23
C GLU A 91 12.44 14.82 11.70
N LEU A 92 11.47 13.97 12.02
CA LEU A 92 11.49 13.19 13.24
C LEU A 92 12.41 12.00 12.96
N PRO A 93 13.40 11.73 13.84
CA PRO A 93 14.43 10.74 13.59
C PRO A 93 13.78 9.38 13.35
N ALA A 94 14.10 8.78 12.19
CA ALA A 94 13.78 7.42 11.78
C ALA A 94 12.84 6.68 12.74
N SER A 95 11.56 7.03 12.73
CA SER A 95 10.56 6.32 13.53
C SER A 95 10.58 4.87 13.06
N LYS A 96 11.18 3.99 13.86
CA LYS A 96 11.29 2.55 13.57
C LYS A 96 9.92 2.08 13.11
N LYS A 97 9.84 1.51 11.91
CA LYS A 97 8.57 0.96 11.39
C LYS A 97 8.09 -0.09 12.39
N LEU A 98 7.02 0.20 13.12
CA LEU A 98 6.47 -0.72 14.12
C LEU A 98 5.51 -1.67 13.39
N ALA A 99 5.97 -2.89 13.17
CA ALA A 99 5.11 -3.97 12.67
C ALA A 99 4.43 -4.65 13.85
N VAL A 100 3.11 -4.68 13.87
CA VAL A 100 2.31 -5.26 14.96
C VAL A 100 1.73 -6.59 14.51
N ASP A 101 1.94 -7.63 15.32
CA ASP A 101 1.37 -8.96 15.16
C ASP A 101 -0.08 -8.97 15.67
N LEU A 102 -1.02 -9.13 14.74
CA LEU A 102 -2.44 -9.10 15.02
C LEU A 102 -2.93 -10.40 15.65
N LEU A 103 -2.27 -11.54 15.39
CA LEU A 103 -2.64 -12.82 15.97
C LEU A 103 -2.34 -12.82 17.46
N LYS A 104 -1.18 -12.30 17.86
CA LYS A 104 -0.84 -12.13 19.28
C LYS A 104 -1.77 -11.13 19.97
N LEU A 105 -2.10 -10.02 19.30
CA LEU A 105 -3.03 -9.04 19.85
C LEU A 105 -4.42 -9.64 20.15
N THR A 106 -4.93 -10.53 19.29
CA THR A 106 -6.23 -11.19 19.54
C THR A 106 -6.24 -12.15 20.73
N GLN A 107 -5.07 -12.55 21.24
CA GLN A 107 -4.95 -13.41 22.42
C GLN A 107 -4.92 -12.61 23.72
N LEU A 108 -4.64 -11.30 23.66
CA LEU A 108 -4.65 -10.42 24.82
C LEU A 108 -6.09 -10.01 25.16
N THR A 109 -6.42 -10.05 26.45
CA THR A 109 -7.74 -9.67 26.96
C THR A 109 -7.65 -8.38 27.78
N GLY A 110 -8.69 -7.54 27.69
CA GLY A 110 -8.76 -6.27 28.38
C GLY A 110 -9.12 -5.10 27.46
N GLN A 111 -9.77 -4.09 28.03
CA GLN A 111 -10.35 -2.97 27.27
C GLN A 111 -9.34 -2.24 26.36
N PRO A 112 -8.09 -1.94 26.79
CA PRO A 112 -7.10 -1.30 25.90
C PRO A 112 -6.76 -2.13 24.66
N PHE A 113 -6.66 -3.46 24.82
CA PHE A 113 -6.28 -4.38 23.74
C PHE A 113 -7.43 -4.61 22.77
N GLU A 114 -8.66 -4.69 23.25
CA GLU A 114 -9.85 -4.78 22.40
C GLU A 114 -10.02 -3.53 21.54
N MET A 115 -9.81 -2.35 22.13
CA MET A 115 -9.85 -1.08 21.39
C MET A 115 -8.75 -1.03 20.33
N LEU A 116 -7.52 -1.40 20.71
CA LEU A 116 -6.39 -1.47 19.78
C LEU A 116 -6.68 -2.45 18.63
N ALA A 117 -7.25 -3.62 18.90
CA ALA A 117 -7.60 -4.60 17.88
C ALA A 117 -8.67 -4.07 16.92
N ARG A 118 -9.72 -3.42 17.43
CA ARG A 118 -10.76 -2.79 16.58
C ARG A 118 -10.17 -1.66 15.72
N PHE A 119 -9.30 -0.84 16.30
CA PHE A 119 -8.64 0.26 15.60
C PHE A 119 -7.72 -0.24 14.48
N LEU A 120 -6.84 -1.20 14.77
CA LEU A 120 -5.96 -1.78 13.75
C LEU A 120 -6.77 -2.49 12.66
N LYS A 121 -7.87 -3.16 13.00
CA LYS A 121 -8.77 -3.77 12.01
C LYS A 121 -9.47 -2.73 11.12
N MET A 122 -9.87 -1.59 11.67
CA MET A 122 -10.38 -0.46 10.88
C MET A 122 -9.32 0.03 9.88
N ILE A 123 -8.08 0.18 10.33
CA ILE A 123 -6.95 0.58 9.48
C ILE A 123 -6.68 -0.45 8.38
N GLN A 124 -6.73 -1.75 8.69
CA GLN A 124 -6.57 -2.82 7.69
C GLN A 124 -7.59 -2.68 6.56
N VAL A 125 -8.86 -2.45 6.90
CA VAL A 125 -9.94 -2.28 5.93
C VAL A 125 -9.73 -1.01 5.09
N GLN A 126 -9.43 0.13 5.73
CA GLN A 126 -9.17 1.40 5.04
C GLN A 126 -7.98 1.31 4.08
N ARG A 127 -6.94 0.56 4.44
CA ARG A 127 -5.72 0.41 3.63
C ARG A 127 -5.79 -0.74 2.64
N GLN A 128 -6.86 -1.52 2.68
CA GLN A 128 -6.98 -2.81 2.00
C GLN A 128 -5.76 -3.72 2.26
N ASP A 129 -5.22 -3.61 3.47
CA ASP A 129 -4.04 -4.34 3.94
C ASP A 129 -4.50 -5.62 4.64
N PHE A 130 -4.78 -6.64 3.81
CA PHE A 130 -5.27 -7.95 4.24
C PHE A 130 -4.14 -8.97 4.41
N ASN A 131 -2.90 -8.53 4.65
CA ASN A 131 -1.81 -9.45 4.96
C ASN A 131 -2.08 -10.30 6.23
N GLY A 132 -3.13 -9.95 6.98
CA GLY A 132 -3.90 -10.83 7.89
C GLY A 132 -3.22 -11.17 9.21
N LYS A 133 -1.88 -11.12 9.23
CA LYS A 133 -1.05 -11.51 10.38
C LYS A 133 -0.29 -10.32 10.98
N VAL A 134 0.11 -9.37 10.15
CA VAL A 134 0.95 -8.24 10.56
C VAL A 134 0.46 -6.97 9.89
N ILE A 135 0.42 -5.86 10.64
CA ILE A 135 0.19 -4.52 10.10
C ILE A 135 1.33 -3.60 10.49
N THR A 136 1.79 -2.75 9.56
CA THR A 136 2.77 -1.70 9.89
C THR A 136 2.04 -0.45 10.36
N VAL A 137 2.34 -0.02 11.58
CA VAL A 137 1.84 1.23 12.18
C VAL A 137 2.56 2.41 11.53
N ARG A 138 1.78 3.40 11.07
CA ARG A 138 2.30 4.66 10.53
C ARG A 138 2.33 5.73 11.61
N GLY A 139 3.06 6.82 11.35
CA GLY A 139 3.23 7.92 12.33
C GLY A 139 1.90 8.50 12.82
N ASP A 140 0.91 8.64 11.93
CA ASP A 140 -0.42 9.14 12.32
C ASP A 140 -1.17 8.18 13.25
N ASP A 141 -1.06 6.87 13.02
CA ASP A 141 -1.70 5.87 13.87
C ASP A 141 -1.02 5.76 15.24
N THR A 142 0.27 6.10 15.32
CA THR A 142 1.07 5.95 16.54
C THR A 142 0.52 6.83 17.67
N ARG A 143 0.03 8.04 17.35
CA ARG A 143 -0.62 8.92 18.33
C ARG A 143 -1.91 8.33 18.91
N ALA A 144 -2.73 7.72 18.05
CA ALA A 144 -3.96 7.06 18.49
C ALA A 144 -3.67 5.83 19.37
N ILE A 145 -2.66 5.04 19.00
CA ILE A 145 -2.22 3.88 19.78
C ILE A 145 -1.67 4.32 21.15
N ALA A 146 -0.92 5.41 21.21
CA ALA A 146 -0.41 6.00 22.45
C ALA A 146 -1.55 6.31 23.43
N ALA A 147 -2.61 6.95 22.93
CA ALA A 147 -3.81 7.25 23.73
C ALA A 147 -4.56 5.99 24.19
N MET A 148 -4.63 4.94 23.36
CA MET A 148 -5.29 3.68 23.73
C MET A 148 -4.52 2.86 24.77
N LEU A 149 -3.20 2.92 24.72
CA LEU A 149 -2.31 2.18 25.63
C LEU A 149 -1.94 2.98 26.89
N ASP A 150 -2.42 4.21 27.01
CA ASP A 150 -2.12 5.16 28.09
C ASP A 150 -0.61 5.36 28.29
N VAL A 151 0.10 5.61 27.19
CA VAL A 151 1.55 5.86 27.19
C VAL A 151 1.92 7.05 26.30
N PRO A 152 3.05 7.73 26.55
CA PRO A 152 3.61 8.71 25.64
C PRO A 152 3.92 8.13 24.24
N VAL A 153 3.82 8.96 23.20
CA VAL A 153 3.99 8.55 21.79
C VAL A 153 5.37 7.93 21.52
N ASP A 154 6.41 8.47 22.16
CA ASP A 154 7.80 7.98 22.10
C ASP A 154 8.00 6.62 22.80
N GLN A 155 7.07 6.23 23.67
CA GLN A 155 7.12 4.96 24.41
C GLN A 155 6.25 3.86 23.80
N VAL A 156 5.44 4.16 22.78
CA VAL A 156 4.56 3.17 22.12
C VAL A 156 5.34 1.95 21.64
N GLY A 157 6.49 2.15 21.02
CA GLY A 157 7.33 1.03 20.55
C GLY A 157 7.79 0.12 21.69
N GLN A 158 8.27 0.70 22.79
CA GLN A 158 8.70 -0.06 23.97
C GLN A 158 7.52 -0.80 24.62
N ARG A 159 6.35 -0.15 24.68
CA ARG A 159 5.14 -0.74 25.24
C ARG A 159 4.66 -1.93 24.42
N LEU A 160 4.63 -1.81 23.08
CA LEU A 160 4.29 -2.91 22.19
C LEU A 160 5.30 -4.06 22.26
N ASP A 161 6.59 -3.76 22.42
CA ASP A 161 7.63 -4.78 22.57
C ASP A 161 7.50 -5.54 23.90
N ALA A 162 7.22 -4.82 24.99
CA ALA A 162 6.99 -5.42 26.31
C ALA A 162 5.75 -6.33 26.36
N LEU A 163 4.79 -6.12 25.45
CA LEU A 163 3.61 -6.95 25.27
C LEU A 163 3.82 -8.08 24.26
N ASP A 164 5.04 -8.23 23.72
CA ASP A 164 5.41 -9.17 22.66
C ASP A 164 4.57 -9.03 21.38
N LEU A 165 4.05 -7.82 21.12
CA LEU A 165 3.17 -7.51 19.98
C LEU A 165 3.96 -7.06 18.74
N LEU A 166 5.24 -6.75 18.87
CA LEU A 166 6.05 -6.39 17.71
C LEU A 166 6.43 -7.63 16.90
N PHE A 167 6.13 -7.60 15.61
CA PHE A 167 6.53 -8.65 14.69
C PHE A 167 8.04 -8.59 14.44
N ARG A 168 8.71 -9.72 14.64
CA ARG A 168 10.13 -9.93 14.31
C ARG A 168 10.18 -10.99 13.20
N PRO A 169 10.85 -10.71 12.06
CA PRO A 169 10.92 -11.64 10.93
C PRO A 169 11.73 -12.90 11.25
#